data_AF-A0A968Z7N9-F1
#
_entry.id   AF-A0A968Z7N9-F1
#
_cell.length_a   1.000
_cell.length_b   1.000
_cell.length_c   1.000
_cell.angle_alpha   90.00
_cell.angle_beta   90.00
_cell.angle_gamma   90.00
#
_symmetry.space_group_name_H-M   'P 1'
#
loop_
_entity.id
_entity.type
_entity.pdbx_description
1 polymer ?
#
loop_
_entity_poly.entity_id
_entity_poly.type
_entity_poly.pdbx_seq_one_letter_code
_entity_poly.pdbx_strand_id
1 'polypeptide(L)'
;MKKLPASLTSRVITILGLCSLAAIIAVMLFTSERNGPGSQLLTATTENAANTPVSDVDAIAQTTQPDAKPDASSQCVATETMPGGDNFYVPNAPIVENLGTGLIVRGTVREAGTCSPARNARIQIWLNTARGGEGDPSNRGSVMTDENGRYRLETSPVVSQFGQPHVHIAYDDGAYVPLFLRAVMENENASSFTVDFFLEPNNNG
;
A
#
# COMPACT_ATOMS: atom_id res chain seq x y z
N MET A 1 -68.14 17.61 12.45
CA MET A 1 -68.75 17.74 11.11
C MET A 1 -68.74 19.19 10.67
N LYS A 2 -67.84 19.56 9.74
CA LYS A 2 -68.04 20.59 8.70
C LYS A 2 -66.82 20.55 7.78
N LYS A 3 -67.06 20.17 6.53
CA LYS A 3 -66.08 20.02 5.45
C LYS A 3 -65.60 21.41 4.99
N LEU A 4 -64.32 21.55 4.66
CA LEU A 4 -63.85 22.56 3.71
C LEU A 4 -63.45 21.89 2.39
N PRO A 5 -63.73 22.51 1.23
CA PRO A 5 -63.65 21.87 -0.07
C PRO A 5 -62.25 21.88 -0.69
N ALA A 6 -62.07 20.95 -1.62
CA ALA A 6 -60.91 20.79 -2.47
C ALA A 6 -60.97 21.65 -3.75
N SER A 7 -59.78 21.92 -4.27
CA SER A 7 -59.40 22.28 -5.64
C SER A 7 -59.64 23.72 -6.10
N LEU A 8 -58.57 24.31 -6.66
CA LEU A 8 -58.61 24.96 -7.96
C LEU A 8 -57.18 24.97 -8.55
N THR A 9 -57.02 24.30 -9.71
CA THR A 9 -56.35 24.77 -10.95
C THR A 9 -54.98 25.48 -10.89
N SER A 10 -54.05 25.38 -11.84
CA SER A 10 -53.83 24.63 -13.09
C SER A 10 -52.63 25.35 -13.76
N ARG A 11 -51.72 24.60 -14.39
CA ARG A 11 -50.92 24.97 -15.59
C ARG A 11 -49.77 25.99 -15.46
N VAL A 12 -48.52 25.54 -15.65
CA VAL A 12 -47.74 25.56 -16.92
C VAL A 12 -47.14 26.93 -17.23
N ILE A 13 -45.81 27.05 -17.07
CA ILE A 13 -44.97 27.94 -17.88
C ILE A 13 -43.81 27.11 -18.42
N THR A 14 -43.84 26.91 -19.74
CA THR A 14 -42.76 26.47 -20.63
C THR A 14 -41.90 27.68 -20.99
N ILE A 15 -40.56 27.54 -21.11
CA ILE A 15 -39.62 28.24 -22.03
C ILE A 15 -38.27 27.48 -21.88
N LEU A 16 -37.88 26.59 -22.79
CA LEU A 16 -37.14 26.79 -24.05
C LEU A 16 -35.79 27.54 -23.92
N GLY A 17 -34.69 26.84 -24.21
CA GLY A 17 -33.35 27.42 -24.34
C GLY A 17 -32.35 26.41 -24.91
N LEU A 18 -32.43 26.19 -26.24
CA LEU A 18 -31.47 25.45 -27.06
C LEU A 18 -30.30 26.36 -27.52
N CYS A 19 -29.18 25.70 -27.85
CA CYS A 19 -28.10 26.14 -28.76
C CYS A 19 -27.06 27.17 -28.27
N SER A 20 -25.81 26.71 -28.17
CA SER A 20 -24.68 27.31 -28.91
C SER A 20 -23.55 26.30 -29.13
N LEU A 21 -23.27 26.11 -30.41
CA LEU A 21 -22.19 25.35 -31.03
C LEU A 21 -21.05 26.35 -31.30
N ALA A 22 -19.78 26.02 -31.01
CA ALA A 22 -18.63 26.37 -31.87
C ALA A 22 -17.29 25.90 -31.24
N ALA A 23 -16.49 25.28 -32.09
CA ALA A 23 -15.14 24.80 -31.85
C ALA A 23 -14.08 25.90 -32.00
N ILE A 24 -12.91 25.74 -31.36
CA ILE A 24 -11.63 26.24 -31.90
C ILE A 24 -10.55 25.16 -31.72
N ILE A 25 -9.94 24.83 -32.86
CA ILE A 25 -8.80 23.93 -33.09
C ILE A 25 -7.50 24.72 -32.92
N ALA A 26 -6.47 24.13 -32.31
CA ALA A 26 -5.08 24.44 -32.66
C ALA A 26 -4.15 23.25 -32.36
N VAL A 27 -3.58 22.73 -33.44
CA VAL A 27 -2.61 21.64 -33.56
C VAL A 27 -1.19 22.17 -33.30
N MET A 28 -0.36 21.40 -32.57
CA MET A 28 1.08 21.24 -32.79
C MET A 28 1.49 19.92 -32.09
N LEU A 29 1.58 18.76 -32.76
CA LEU A 29 2.72 18.26 -33.54
C LEU A 29 4.09 18.57 -32.90
N PHE A 30 4.70 17.58 -32.24
CA PHE A 30 6.08 17.16 -32.53
C PHE A 30 6.30 15.71 -32.08
N THR A 31 6.35 14.87 -33.11
CA THR A 31 6.95 13.54 -33.32
C THR A 31 7.61 12.80 -32.14
N SER A 32 7.06 11.62 -31.86
CA SER A 32 7.76 10.45 -31.33
C SER A 32 8.64 9.85 -32.42
N GLU A 33 9.89 9.53 -32.10
CA GLU A 33 10.68 8.56 -32.86
C GLU A 33 11.02 7.34 -31.99
N ARG A 34 10.76 6.18 -32.59
CA ARG A 34 10.95 4.83 -32.09
C ARG A 34 12.25 4.25 -32.65
N ASN A 35 12.88 3.42 -31.82
CA ASN A 35 13.58 2.16 -32.15
C ASN A 35 14.93 2.20 -32.92
N GLY A 36 15.87 1.38 -32.42
CA GLY A 36 17.18 1.03 -33.03
C GLY A 36 17.06 0.21 -34.33
N PRO A 37 18.03 -0.65 -34.75
CA PRO A 37 19.05 -1.39 -33.98
C PRO A 37 20.48 -1.35 -34.60
N GLY A 38 21.47 -1.95 -33.93
CA GLY A 38 22.81 -2.17 -34.51
C GLY A 38 23.59 -3.22 -33.73
N SER A 39 23.90 -4.33 -34.40
CA SER A 39 24.52 -5.55 -33.88
C SER A 39 25.85 -5.81 -34.61
N GLN A 40 26.76 -6.55 -33.96
CA GLN A 40 27.97 -7.21 -34.51
C GLN A 40 29.14 -6.25 -34.89
N LEU A 41 30.44 -6.58 -34.90
CA LEU A 41 31.22 -7.82 -34.78
C LEU A 41 32.71 -7.45 -34.59
N LEU A 42 33.41 -8.17 -33.70
CA LEU A 42 34.79 -8.72 -33.76
C LEU A 42 36.07 -7.92 -34.17
N THR A 43 37.04 -8.05 -33.25
CA THR A 43 38.49 -8.43 -33.36
C THR A 43 39.44 -7.75 -34.33
N ALA A 44 40.60 -7.34 -33.78
CA ALA A 44 41.96 -7.80 -34.13
C ALA A 44 42.97 -7.07 -33.22
N THR A 45 43.59 -7.72 -32.23
CA THR A 45 44.96 -8.31 -32.24
C THR A 45 46.11 -7.35 -32.52
N THR A 46 47.01 -7.18 -31.55
CA THR A 46 48.50 -7.23 -31.66
C THR A 46 49.11 -7.22 -30.24
N GLU A 47 49.73 -8.32 -29.82
CA GLU A 47 51.20 -8.57 -29.71
C GLU A 47 51.82 -8.03 -28.39
N ASN A 48 52.14 -8.91 -27.43
CA ASN A 48 53.48 -9.47 -27.10
C ASN A 48 54.60 -8.40 -26.95
N ALA A 49 55.51 -8.40 -25.99
CA ALA A 49 55.89 -9.25 -24.87
C ALA A 49 56.94 -8.48 -24.03
N ALA A 50 57.12 -8.82 -22.74
CA ALA A 50 58.42 -8.89 -22.03
C ALA A 50 58.23 -8.77 -20.50
N ASN A 51 58.39 -9.87 -19.77
CA ASN A 51 59.48 -10.09 -18.80
C ASN A 51 59.17 -11.26 -17.85
N THR A 52 60.16 -12.13 -17.74
CA THR A 52 60.21 -13.33 -16.89
C THR A 52 60.81 -12.98 -15.50
N PRO A 53 61.02 -13.94 -14.58
CA PRO A 53 60.23 -14.14 -13.37
C PRO A 53 61.00 -13.80 -12.07
N VAL A 54 60.28 -13.66 -10.95
CA VAL A 54 60.89 -13.80 -9.62
C VAL A 54 59.98 -14.63 -8.70
N SER A 55 60.66 -15.46 -7.91
CA SER A 55 60.18 -16.64 -7.21
C SER A 55 59.42 -16.38 -5.91
N ASP A 56 58.58 -17.36 -5.58
CA ASP A 56 58.26 -17.93 -4.27
C ASP A 56 57.99 -17.00 -3.07
N VAL A 57 56.74 -16.99 -2.63
CA VAL A 57 56.38 -17.04 -1.19
C VAL A 57 55.05 -17.78 -1.00
N ASP A 58 55.19 -18.92 -0.33
CA ASP A 58 54.29 -19.50 0.68
C ASP A 58 52.81 -19.78 0.38
N ALA A 59 52.48 -21.05 0.64
CA ALA A 59 51.16 -21.62 0.66
C ALA A 59 50.26 -20.98 1.74
N ILE A 60 49.10 -20.51 1.30
CA ILE A 60 47.85 -20.66 2.04
C ILE A 60 46.89 -21.37 1.10
N ALA A 61 46.75 -22.68 1.31
CA ALA A 61 45.65 -23.44 0.76
C ALA A 61 44.36 -22.80 1.28
N GLN A 62 43.74 -21.96 0.44
CA GLN A 62 42.37 -21.54 0.61
C GLN A 62 41.52 -22.79 0.44
N THR A 63 41.17 -23.42 1.56
CA THR A 63 40.02 -24.30 1.62
C THR A 63 38.84 -23.46 1.18
N THR A 64 38.38 -23.69 -0.05
CA THR A 64 37.10 -23.19 -0.55
C THR A 64 36.01 -23.74 0.36
N GLN A 65 35.68 -22.95 1.38
CA GLN A 65 34.51 -23.16 2.21
C GLN A 65 33.31 -22.98 1.27
N PRO A 66 32.50 -24.01 1.01
CA PRO A 66 31.31 -23.82 0.19
C PRO A 66 30.45 -22.77 0.87
N ASP A 67 30.08 -21.76 0.08
CA ASP A 67 29.26 -20.62 0.47
C ASP A 67 28.16 -21.09 1.43
N ALA A 68 28.31 -20.72 2.71
CA ALA A 68 27.27 -20.91 3.68
C ALA A 68 26.06 -20.12 3.18
N LYS A 69 25.08 -20.84 2.64
CA LYS A 69 23.74 -20.34 2.37
C LYS A 69 23.29 -19.55 3.61
N PRO A 70 22.74 -18.34 3.47
CA PRO A 70 22.23 -17.58 4.61
C PRO A 70 21.28 -18.49 5.39
N ASP A 71 21.54 -18.64 6.69
CA ASP A 71 20.70 -19.42 7.58
C ASP A 71 19.26 -18.90 7.50
N ALA A 72 18.31 -19.79 7.23
CA ALA A 72 16.90 -19.46 6.99
C ALA A 72 16.14 -19.09 8.28
N SER A 73 16.85 -18.91 9.38
CA SER A 73 16.32 -18.59 10.71
C SER A 73 15.86 -17.13 10.87
N SER A 74 15.93 -16.31 9.81
CA SER A 74 15.62 -14.87 9.79
C SER A 74 14.33 -14.46 9.05
N GLN A 75 13.51 -15.41 8.57
CA GLN A 75 12.54 -15.08 7.52
C GLN A 75 11.26 -14.37 7.98
N CYS A 76 10.89 -14.44 9.26
CA CYS A 76 9.63 -13.89 9.79
C CYS A 76 9.83 -13.25 11.16
N VAL A 77 10.53 -12.12 11.17
CA VAL A 77 10.74 -11.29 12.36
C VAL A 77 9.49 -10.48 12.65
N ALA A 78 9.12 -10.37 13.93
CA ALA A 78 7.98 -9.55 14.35
C ALA A 78 8.13 -8.11 13.85
N THR A 79 7.03 -7.54 13.38
CA THR A 79 6.98 -6.12 13.01
C THR A 79 6.89 -5.29 14.28
N GLU A 80 7.75 -4.26 14.38
CA GLU A 80 7.73 -3.34 15.50
C GLU A 80 6.59 -2.32 15.38
N THR A 81 5.99 -1.95 16.51
CA THR A 81 5.07 -0.81 16.58
C THR A 81 5.81 0.47 16.20
N MET A 82 5.20 1.24 15.29
CA MET A 82 5.77 2.50 14.82
C MET A 82 5.47 3.64 15.79
N PRO A 83 6.41 4.58 16.00
CA PRO A 83 6.11 5.82 16.72
C PRO A 83 4.90 6.55 16.14
N GLY A 84 3.93 6.87 17.01
CA GLY A 84 2.67 7.50 16.62
C GLY A 84 1.72 6.59 15.85
N GLY A 85 1.99 5.28 15.76
CA GLY A 85 1.11 4.30 15.12
C GLY A 85 -0.29 4.24 15.73
N ASP A 86 -0.41 4.57 17.02
CA ASP A 86 -1.63 4.56 17.82
C ASP A 86 -2.32 5.93 17.90
N ASN A 87 -1.83 6.95 17.19
CA ASN A 87 -2.49 8.26 17.17
C ASN A 87 -3.95 8.13 16.73
N PHE A 88 -4.87 8.70 17.50
CA PHE A 88 -6.33 8.61 17.31
C PHE A 88 -6.89 7.18 17.32
N TYR A 89 -6.16 6.21 17.85
CA TYR A 89 -6.67 4.86 18.04
C TYR A 89 -7.88 4.86 18.99
N VAL A 90 -8.93 4.15 18.59
CA VAL A 90 -10.11 3.84 19.41
C VAL A 90 -10.39 2.36 19.20
N PRO A 91 -10.39 1.55 20.26
CA PRO A 91 -10.51 0.10 20.10
C PRO A 91 -11.87 -0.31 19.54
N ASN A 92 -11.91 -1.50 18.93
CA ASN A 92 -13.12 -2.11 18.40
C ASN A 92 -13.84 -1.27 17.34
N ALA A 93 -13.09 -0.64 16.41
CA ALA A 93 -13.73 -0.02 15.25
C ALA A 93 -14.57 -1.08 14.50
N PRO A 94 -15.76 -0.72 13.98
CA PRO A 94 -16.71 -1.68 13.43
C PRO A 94 -16.12 -2.43 12.23
N ILE A 95 -16.49 -3.70 12.06
CA ILE A 95 -16.25 -4.41 10.80
C ILE A 95 -17.12 -3.76 9.72
N VAL A 96 -16.49 -3.29 8.65
CA VAL A 96 -17.16 -2.53 7.59
C VAL A 96 -16.90 -3.13 6.22
N GLU A 97 -17.80 -2.86 5.28
CA GLU A 97 -17.60 -3.20 3.88
C GLU A 97 -16.56 -2.27 3.22
N ASN A 98 -16.60 -0.98 3.53
CA ASN A 98 -15.65 0.03 3.06
C ASN A 98 -15.66 1.30 3.94
N LEU A 99 -14.63 2.13 3.80
CA LEU A 99 -14.54 3.50 4.31
C LEU A 99 -14.52 4.52 3.15
N GLY A 100 -15.24 4.22 2.08
CA GLY A 100 -15.24 4.99 0.83
C GLY A 100 -14.65 4.22 -0.34
N THR A 101 -14.35 4.96 -1.40
CA THR A 101 -13.88 4.40 -2.67
C THR A 101 -12.65 5.16 -3.17
N GLY A 102 -11.71 4.44 -3.79
CA GLY A 102 -10.57 5.04 -4.51
C GLY A 102 -9.19 4.55 -4.07
N LEU A 103 -8.98 4.30 -2.77
CA LEU A 103 -7.73 3.71 -2.25
C LEU A 103 -8.01 2.34 -1.65
N ILE A 104 -7.40 1.30 -2.22
CA ILE A 104 -7.44 -0.06 -1.68
C ILE A 104 -6.24 -0.27 -0.76
N VAL A 105 -6.51 -0.38 0.55
CA VAL A 105 -5.50 -0.78 1.54
C VAL A 105 -5.59 -2.29 1.74
N ARG A 106 -4.47 -3.00 1.58
CA ARG A 106 -4.42 -4.45 1.66
C ARG A 106 -3.08 -4.94 2.20
N GLY A 107 -3.00 -6.23 2.48
CA GLY A 107 -1.73 -6.86 2.84
C GLY A 107 -1.93 -8.27 3.33
N THR A 108 -0.85 -8.84 3.84
CA THR A 108 -0.81 -10.13 4.51
C THR A 108 -0.32 -9.97 5.94
N VAL A 109 -0.96 -10.73 6.83
CA VAL A 109 -0.60 -10.82 8.23
C VAL A 109 -0.16 -12.24 8.51
N ARG A 110 1.04 -12.36 9.07
CA ARG A 110 1.63 -13.66 9.43
C ARG A 110 2.09 -13.64 10.87
N GLU A 111 2.24 -14.81 11.43
CA GLU A 111 2.85 -14.99 12.73
C GLU A 111 4.38 -14.95 12.61
N ALA A 112 5.01 -14.19 13.50
CA ALA A 112 6.46 -14.17 13.65
C ALA A 112 6.98 -15.54 14.11
N GLY A 113 8.16 -15.93 13.64
CA GLY A 113 8.75 -17.24 13.91
C GLY A 113 8.21 -18.35 13.01
N THR A 114 6.90 -18.61 12.99
CA THR A 114 6.32 -19.72 12.19
C THR A 114 6.03 -19.36 10.74
N CYS A 115 5.95 -18.06 10.41
CA CYS A 115 5.53 -17.54 9.09
C CYS A 115 4.11 -17.94 8.67
N SER A 116 3.35 -18.56 9.58
CA SER A 116 2.00 -19.04 9.32
C SER A 116 1.05 -17.87 9.12
N PRO A 117 0.02 -17.97 8.26
CA PRO A 117 -0.96 -16.91 8.13
C PRO A 117 -1.70 -16.67 9.45
N ALA A 118 -1.81 -15.40 9.87
CA ALA A 118 -2.66 -15.03 10.99
C ALA A 118 -4.11 -14.97 10.50
N ARG A 119 -4.86 -16.05 10.70
CA ARG A 119 -6.24 -16.21 10.21
C ARG A 119 -7.23 -15.60 11.17
N ASN A 120 -8.33 -15.04 10.65
CA ASN A 120 -9.41 -14.48 11.46
C ASN A 120 -8.91 -13.45 12.50
N ALA A 121 -7.89 -12.68 12.13
CA ALA A 121 -7.39 -11.55 12.91
C ALA A 121 -8.15 -10.29 12.50
N ARG A 122 -8.64 -9.52 13.48
CA ARG A 122 -9.23 -8.21 13.23
C ARG A 122 -8.14 -7.19 12.99
N ILE A 123 -8.11 -6.63 11.78
CA ILE A 123 -7.19 -5.55 11.40
C ILE A 123 -7.98 -4.26 11.33
N GLN A 124 -7.65 -3.33 12.21
CA GLN A 124 -8.27 -2.03 12.28
C GLN A 124 -7.49 -1.01 11.45
N ILE A 125 -8.17 -0.20 10.66
CA ILE A 125 -7.60 0.77 9.74
C ILE A 125 -8.29 2.13 9.96
N TRP A 126 -7.49 3.19 10.02
CA TRP A 126 -7.97 4.58 10.02
C TRP A 126 -6.98 5.49 9.30
N LEU A 127 -7.49 6.61 8.78
CA LEU A 127 -6.71 7.54 7.96
C LEU A 127 -7.42 8.88 7.80
N ASN A 128 -6.65 9.93 7.51
CA ASN A 128 -7.16 11.24 7.15
C ASN A 128 -7.63 11.24 5.68
N THR A 129 -8.87 11.66 5.42
CA THR A 129 -9.44 11.72 4.06
C THR A 129 -10.28 12.98 3.87
N ALA A 130 -10.77 13.21 2.65
CA ALA A 130 -11.74 14.28 2.39
C ALA A 130 -13.09 14.07 3.11
N ARG A 131 -13.39 12.85 3.59
CA ARG A 131 -14.61 12.55 4.37
C ARG A 131 -14.48 12.89 5.86
N GLY A 132 -13.27 13.12 6.36
CA GLY A 132 -13.01 13.37 7.79
C GLY A 132 -11.54 13.17 8.21
N GLY A 133 -11.23 13.55 9.44
CA GLY A 133 -9.92 13.34 10.05
C GLY A 133 -9.70 11.92 10.58
N GLU A 134 -8.47 11.63 10.99
CA GLU A 134 -8.10 10.37 11.69
C GLU A 134 -8.92 10.15 12.97
N GLY A 135 -9.31 11.23 13.64
CA GLY A 135 -10.16 11.18 14.84
C GLY A 135 -11.62 10.82 14.56
N ASP A 136 -12.10 10.95 13.33
CA ASP A 136 -13.53 10.83 13.04
C ASP A 136 -14.00 9.36 13.00
N PRO A 137 -15.10 8.99 13.70
CA PRO A 137 -15.61 7.62 13.69
C PRO A 137 -15.98 7.08 12.29
N SER A 138 -16.30 7.96 11.35
CA SER A 138 -16.63 7.57 9.97
C SER A 138 -15.43 7.15 9.12
N ASN A 139 -14.20 7.41 9.58
CA ASN A 139 -12.95 7.12 8.89
C ASN A 139 -12.10 6.06 9.59
N ARG A 140 -12.74 5.24 10.42
CA ARG A 140 -12.15 4.06 11.04
C ARG A 140 -13.04 2.85 10.80
N GLY A 141 -12.41 1.71 10.60
CA GLY A 141 -13.12 0.46 10.39
C GLY A 141 -12.16 -0.71 10.52
N SER A 142 -12.72 -1.89 10.57
CA SER A 142 -11.98 -3.13 10.72
C SER A 142 -12.35 -4.11 9.62
N VAL A 143 -11.44 -5.02 9.34
CA VAL A 143 -11.64 -6.18 8.46
C VAL A 143 -11.05 -7.42 9.12
N MET A 144 -11.53 -8.60 8.72
CA MET A 144 -10.95 -9.87 9.16
C MET A 144 -9.95 -10.36 8.12
N THR A 145 -8.83 -10.94 8.56
CA THR A 145 -7.95 -11.68 7.67
C THR A 145 -8.58 -12.99 7.21
N ASP A 146 -8.32 -13.38 5.96
CA ASP A 146 -8.77 -14.65 5.39
C ASP A 146 -7.89 -15.85 5.83
N GLU A 147 -8.17 -17.04 5.28
CA GLU A 147 -7.40 -18.27 5.56
C GLU A 147 -5.92 -18.18 5.17
N ASN A 148 -5.57 -17.25 4.28
CA ASN A 148 -4.22 -16.97 3.84
C ASN A 148 -3.63 -15.73 4.54
N GLY A 149 -4.28 -15.22 5.59
CA GLY A 149 -3.83 -14.05 6.35
C GLY A 149 -4.01 -12.74 5.59
N ARG A 150 -4.76 -12.72 4.49
CA ARG A 150 -4.95 -11.52 3.67
C ARG A 150 -6.05 -10.65 4.22
N TYR A 151 -5.84 -9.35 4.22
CA TYR A 151 -6.87 -8.36 4.49
C TYR A 151 -6.99 -7.36 3.33
N ARG A 152 -8.17 -6.78 3.15
CA ARG A 152 -8.45 -5.75 2.16
C ARG A 152 -9.56 -4.84 2.67
N LEU A 153 -9.32 -3.54 2.64
CA LEU A 153 -10.34 -2.51 2.87
C LEU A 153 -10.22 -1.44 1.80
N GLU A 154 -11.36 -1.06 1.22
CA GLU A 154 -11.40 0.12 0.36
C GLU A 154 -11.74 1.35 1.19
N THR A 155 -11.07 2.44 0.88
CA THR A 155 -11.12 3.71 1.61
C THR A 155 -11.23 4.85 0.61
N SER A 156 -11.71 6.01 1.07
CA SER A 156 -11.48 7.25 0.33
C SER A 156 -9.97 7.56 0.26
N PRO A 157 -9.50 8.25 -0.80
CA PRO A 157 -8.09 8.63 -0.92
C PRO A 157 -7.59 9.38 0.33
N VAL A 158 -6.35 9.09 0.68
CA VAL A 158 -5.66 9.77 1.79
C VAL A 158 -5.50 11.25 1.46
N VAL A 159 -5.70 12.10 2.46
CA VAL A 159 -5.32 13.51 2.40
C VAL A 159 -4.11 13.69 3.30
N SER A 160 -3.01 14.18 2.73
CA SER A 160 -1.76 14.34 3.47
C SER A 160 -1.90 15.34 4.62
N GLN A 161 -1.49 14.95 5.82
CA GLN A 161 -1.29 15.85 6.96
C GLN A 161 0.22 16.04 7.16
N PHE A 162 0.69 17.30 7.12
CA PHE A 162 2.12 17.65 7.21
C PHE A 162 3.01 17.03 6.11
N GLY A 163 2.45 16.81 4.92
CA GLY A 163 3.23 16.39 3.73
C GLY A 163 3.54 14.90 3.65
N GLN A 164 3.10 14.08 4.61
CA GLN A 164 3.23 12.63 4.56
C GLN A 164 1.84 11.97 4.49
N PRO A 165 1.40 11.48 3.32
CA PRO A 165 0.21 10.64 3.24
C PRO A 165 0.50 9.32 3.95
N HIS A 166 -0.41 8.87 4.81
CA HIS A 166 -0.22 7.65 5.58
C HIS A 166 -1.55 6.98 5.94
N VAL A 167 -1.46 5.70 6.25
CA VAL A 167 -2.57 4.88 6.74
C VAL A 167 -2.15 4.28 8.07
N HIS A 168 -3.02 4.38 9.07
CA HIS A 168 -2.83 3.68 10.33
C HIS A 168 -3.44 2.29 10.26
N ILE A 169 -2.74 1.31 10.83
CA ILE A 169 -3.14 -0.09 10.88
C ILE A 169 -2.85 -0.64 12.27
N ALA A 170 -3.80 -1.35 12.86
CA ALA A 170 -3.63 -1.94 14.18
C ALA A 170 -4.15 -3.37 14.29
N TYR A 171 -3.51 -4.12 15.20
CA TYR A 171 -4.01 -5.34 15.81
C TYR A 171 -4.02 -5.16 17.34
N ASP A 172 -5.15 -5.47 17.98
CA ASP A 172 -5.41 -5.36 19.43
C ASP A 172 -6.52 -6.34 19.86
N ASP A 173 -6.39 -7.61 19.49
CA ASP A 173 -7.40 -8.63 19.82
C ASP A 173 -6.85 -9.70 20.79
N GLY A 174 -5.67 -9.48 21.38
CA GLY A 174 -5.10 -10.23 22.50
C GLY A 174 -4.35 -11.53 22.18
N ALA A 175 -4.59 -12.17 21.03
CA ALA A 175 -3.86 -13.40 20.62
C ALA A 175 -2.39 -13.13 20.25
N TYR A 176 -2.09 -11.90 19.83
CA TYR A 176 -0.75 -11.42 19.56
C TYR A 176 -0.46 -10.17 20.40
N VAL A 177 0.82 -9.83 20.54
CA VAL A 177 1.23 -8.54 21.11
C VAL A 177 0.59 -7.42 20.26
N PRO A 178 -0.03 -6.40 20.89
CA PRO A 178 -0.60 -5.29 20.14
C PRO A 178 0.40 -4.63 19.19
N LEU A 179 -0.03 -4.38 17.96
CA LEU A 179 0.78 -3.78 16.91
C LEU A 179 0.08 -2.53 16.39
N PHE A 180 0.79 -1.40 16.33
CA PHE A 180 0.27 -0.16 15.76
C PHE A 180 1.25 0.38 14.72
N LEU A 181 0.77 0.57 13.49
CA LEU A 181 1.55 1.03 12.35
C LEU A 181 1.07 2.39 11.89
N ARG A 182 2.01 3.26 11.51
CA ARG A 182 1.77 4.49 10.74
C ARG A 182 2.45 4.34 9.38
N ALA A 183 1.81 3.60 8.49
CA ALA A 183 2.41 3.23 7.21
C ALA A 183 2.37 4.41 6.23
N VAL A 184 3.53 4.98 5.93
CA VAL A 184 3.69 6.15 5.05
C VAL A 184 3.67 5.72 3.58
N MET A 185 2.93 6.46 2.77
CA MET A 185 2.80 6.27 1.33
C MET A 185 3.77 7.19 0.58
N GLU A 186 4.24 6.77 -0.60
CA GLU A 186 5.10 7.61 -1.45
C GLU A 186 4.38 8.87 -1.95
N ASN A 187 3.08 8.75 -2.26
CA ASN A 187 2.23 9.86 -2.70
C ASN A 187 0.74 9.55 -2.46
N GLU A 188 -0.10 10.58 -2.49
CA GLU A 188 -1.55 10.52 -2.22
C GLU A 188 -2.40 10.04 -3.40
N ASN A 189 -1.82 9.96 -4.60
CA ASN A 189 -2.54 9.58 -5.83
C ASN A 189 -2.58 8.07 -6.07
N ALA A 190 -1.96 7.27 -5.20
CA ALA A 190 -1.97 5.82 -5.32
C ALA A 190 -3.40 5.28 -5.17
N SER A 191 -3.82 4.39 -6.07
CA SER A 191 -5.11 3.69 -5.99
C SER A 191 -5.06 2.43 -5.13
N SER A 192 -3.87 2.00 -4.74
CA SER A 192 -3.68 0.89 -3.82
C SER A 192 -2.45 1.09 -2.95
N PHE A 193 -2.49 0.55 -1.74
CA PHE A 193 -1.39 0.54 -0.79
C PHE A 193 -1.30 -0.83 -0.11
N THR A 194 -0.10 -1.40 -0.08
CA THR A 194 0.15 -2.72 0.50
C THR A 194 0.98 -2.58 1.76
N VAL A 195 0.52 -3.18 2.86
CA VAL A 195 1.27 -3.24 4.12
C VAL A 195 1.27 -4.68 4.62
N ASP A 196 2.41 -5.36 4.50
CA ASP A 196 2.61 -6.70 5.06
C ASP A 196 3.27 -6.60 6.43
N PHE A 197 2.85 -7.42 7.39
CA PHE A 197 3.44 -7.41 8.72
C PHE A 197 3.35 -8.77 9.43
N PHE A 198 4.22 -8.92 10.43
CA PHE A 198 4.31 -10.11 11.27
C PHE A 198 3.89 -9.78 12.70
N LEU A 199 2.94 -10.53 13.23
CA LEU A 199 2.47 -10.41 14.61
C LEU A 199 3.28 -11.33 15.52
N GLU A 200 3.71 -10.80 16.67
CA GLU A 200 4.38 -11.56 17.72
C GLU A 200 3.35 -12.31 18.57
N PRO A 201 3.44 -13.65 18.71
CA PRO A 201 2.56 -14.41 19.60
C PRO A 201 2.54 -13.87 21.03
N ASN A 202 1.36 -13.70 21.61
CA ASN A 202 1.24 -13.32 23.01
C ASN A 202 1.27 -14.56 23.90
N ASN A 203 2.42 -14.85 24.53
CA ASN A 203 2.60 -16.01 25.40
C ASN A 203 2.03 -15.84 26.81
N ASN A 204 1.33 -14.73 27.08
CA ASN A 204 0.77 -14.40 28.41
C ASN A 204 -0.76 -14.66 28.51
N GLY A 205 -1.33 -15.44 27.57
CA GLY A 205 -2.75 -15.77 27.51
C GLY A 205 -3.21 -16.81 28.53
#